data_AF-A0A949HVT0-F1
#
_entry.id   AF-A0A949HVT0-F1
#
_cell.length_a   1.000
_cell.length_b   1.000
_cell.length_c   1.000
_cell.angle_alpha   90.00
_cell.angle_beta   90.00
_cell.angle_gamma   90.00
#
_symmetry.space_group_name_H-M   'P 1'
#
loop_
_entity.id
_entity.type
_entity.pdbx_description
1 polymer ?
#
loop_
_entity_poly.entity_id
_entity_poly.type
_entity_poly.pdbx_seq_one_letter_code
_entity_poly.pdbx_strand_id
1 'polypeptide(L)'
;QGHQGQFLAILAQCQVPPDYPIQIGDRKFTVEDLVLYEMATCREKSELTFKLIGLSYYLDSDKQWRSNDGKVWSIQKLIQEELAQPIVGSACGGTHRLMGYSFAIKQRVLQGQPLQGQYLRAAKFINEFIEYTWQLQNPDGSFSTNWFEGRGNEPNVERKVQTTGHMLEWLLFTVSDTDVKSRRVEKAIDFLMANIYDNRQLKWPIGPRGHAERALALYHKRLSDLLSEPQDEASASESTNIAGGTLNNADAVIAQPQSAMPQGANRNASTTPNNTQYRTNSAQRVNRQVRPRR
;
A
#
# COMPACT_ATOMS: atom_id res chain seq x y z
N GLN A 1 2.54 8.47 16.03
CA GLN A 1 2.16 7.16 15.48
C GLN A 1 0.64 7.07 15.54
N GLY A 2 -0.04 6.85 14.42
CA GLY A 2 -1.51 6.73 14.39
C GLY A 2 -2.00 5.28 14.46
N HIS A 3 -1.13 4.32 14.10
CA HIS A 3 -1.45 2.91 13.93
C HIS A 3 -0.36 2.02 14.55
N GLN A 4 -0.75 0.88 15.14
CA GLN A 4 0.22 -0.10 15.68
C GLN A 4 1.10 -0.67 14.56
N GLY A 5 2.37 -0.97 14.84
CA GLY A 5 3.33 -1.45 13.83
C GLY A 5 3.81 -0.40 12.81
N GLN A 6 3.21 0.80 12.75
CA GLN A 6 3.56 1.81 11.75
C GLN A 6 5.03 2.21 11.78
N PHE A 7 5.63 2.35 12.97
CA PHE A 7 7.05 2.69 13.07
C PHE A 7 7.95 1.57 12.53
N LEU A 8 7.68 0.31 12.91
CA LEU A 8 8.39 -0.85 12.38
C LEU A 8 8.24 -0.97 10.85
N ALA A 9 7.05 -0.71 10.32
CA ALA A 9 6.80 -0.72 8.88
C ALA A 9 7.66 0.30 8.14
N ILE A 10 7.86 1.50 8.69
CA ILE A 10 8.72 2.52 8.08
C ILE A 10 10.18 2.07 8.11
N LEU A 11 10.66 1.54 9.24
CA LEU A 11 12.03 1.00 9.34
C LEU A 11 12.28 -0.13 8.34
N ALA A 12 11.33 -1.05 8.18
CA ALA A 12 11.38 -2.11 7.18
C ALA A 12 11.45 -1.57 5.74
N GLN A 13 10.63 -0.55 5.42
CA GLN A 13 10.63 0.08 4.10
C GLN A 13 11.92 0.86 3.81
N CYS A 14 12.59 1.35 4.86
CA CYS A 14 13.92 1.95 4.80
C CYS A 14 15.07 0.93 4.91
N GLN A 15 14.76 -0.37 5.02
CA GLN A 15 15.75 -1.45 5.13
C GLN A 15 16.73 -1.26 6.31
N VAL A 16 16.23 -0.76 7.43
CA VAL A 16 17.04 -0.57 8.64
C VAL A 16 17.36 -1.94 9.24
N PRO A 17 18.62 -2.25 9.56
CA PRO A 17 19.00 -3.57 10.05
C PRO A 17 18.48 -3.82 11.48
N PRO A 18 18.24 -5.08 11.87
CA PRO A 18 17.63 -5.43 13.15
C PRO A 18 18.46 -5.01 14.38
N ASP A 19 19.78 -4.93 14.25
CA ASP A 19 20.71 -4.53 15.30
C ASP A 19 20.84 -2.99 15.45
N TYR A 20 20.18 -2.22 14.58
CA TYR A 20 20.26 -0.76 14.62
C TYR A 20 19.70 -0.21 15.95
N PRO A 21 20.42 0.72 16.62
CA PRO A 21 20.02 1.20 17.94
C PRO A 21 18.80 2.13 17.90
N ILE A 22 17.90 1.92 18.87
CA ILE A 22 16.76 2.80 19.18
C ILE A 22 16.95 3.33 20.61
N GLN A 23 16.92 4.64 20.79
CA GLN A 23 17.06 5.26 22.11
C GLN A 23 15.75 5.91 22.56
N ILE A 24 15.32 5.59 23.79
CA ILE A 24 14.13 6.16 24.43
C ILE A 24 14.54 6.69 25.81
N GLY A 25 14.79 7.99 25.90
CA GLY A 25 15.41 8.59 27.08
C GLY A 25 16.79 7.97 27.34
N ASP A 26 17.00 7.43 28.54
CA ASP A 26 18.26 6.77 28.94
C ASP A 26 18.30 5.27 28.59
N ARG A 27 17.21 4.72 28.04
CA ARG A 27 17.12 3.30 27.69
C ARG A 27 17.54 3.10 26.23
N LYS A 28 18.38 2.09 26.02
CA LYS A 28 18.80 1.62 24.69
C LYS A 28 18.05 0.35 24.34
N PHE A 29 17.59 0.29 23.10
CA PHE A 29 16.92 -0.83 22.46
C PHE A 29 17.52 -1.02 21.06
N THR A 30 17.09 -2.04 20.34
CA THR A 30 17.36 -2.25 18.92
C THR A 30 16.06 -2.30 18.12
N VAL A 31 16.17 -2.34 16.78
CA VAL A 31 15.03 -2.65 15.92
C VAL A 31 14.50 -4.05 16.20
N GLU A 32 15.35 -5.01 16.57
CA GLU A 32 14.94 -6.36 16.98
C GLU A 32 14.05 -6.33 18.23
N ASP A 33 14.33 -5.48 19.22
CA ASP A 33 13.43 -5.31 20.37
C ASP A 33 12.04 -4.84 19.93
N LEU A 34 11.97 -3.95 18.93
CA LEU A 34 10.71 -3.50 18.35
C LEU A 34 10.01 -4.63 17.57
N VAL A 35 10.75 -5.46 16.83
CA VAL A 35 10.20 -6.66 16.17
C VAL A 35 9.57 -7.59 17.20
N LEU A 36 10.26 -7.90 18.30
CA LEU A 36 9.75 -8.74 19.38
C LEU A 36 8.50 -8.14 20.04
N TYR A 37 8.49 -6.83 20.27
CA TYR A 37 7.31 -6.12 20.78
C TYR A 37 6.11 -6.23 19.83
N GLU A 38 6.33 -6.00 18.53
CA GLU A 38 5.26 -6.05 17.54
C GLU A 38 4.72 -7.48 17.34
N MET A 39 5.59 -8.50 17.41
CA MET A 39 5.22 -9.92 17.46
C MET A 39 4.35 -10.26 18.68
N ALA A 40 4.75 -9.79 19.87
CA ALA A 40 4.04 -10.06 21.11
C ALA A 40 2.64 -9.45 21.14
N THR A 41 2.42 -8.37 20.38
CA THR A 41 1.19 -7.56 20.43
C THR A 41 0.26 -7.75 19.24
N CYS A 42 0.43 -8.82 18.43
CA CYS A 42 -0.55 -9.18 17.41
C CYS A 42 -1.90 -9.57 18.03
N ARG A 43 -3.01 -9.11 17.41
CA ARG A 43 -4.39 -9.36 17.85
C ARG A 43 -5.31 -9.69 16.68
N GLU A 44 -6.14 -10.71 16.85
CA GLU A 44 -7.19 -11.07 15.89
C GLU A 44 -8.20 -9.91 15.78
N LYS A 45 -8.83 -9.75 14.61
CA LYS A 45 -9.84 -8.70 14.36
C LYS A 45 -9.35 -7.26 14.64
N SER A 46 -8.05 -7.02 14.49
CA SER A 46 -7.46 -5.69 14.58
C SER A 46 -6.79 -5.33 13.25
N GLU A 47 -6.45 -4.06 13.07
CA GLU A 47 -5.64 -3.66 11.93
C GLU A 47 -4.20 -4.14 12.13
N LEU A 48 -3.78 -5.08 11.29
CA LEU A 48 -2.44 -5.68 11.31
C LEU A 48 -1.60 -5.22 10.11
N THR A 49 -2.14 -4.41 9.20
CA THR A 49 -1.48 -3.90 7.97
C THR A 49 -0.01 -3.55 8.16
N PHE A 50 0.30 -2.67 9.13
CA PHE A 50 1.67 -2.21 9.32
C PHE A 50 2.56 -3.24 10.02
N LYS A 51 1.99 -4.03 10.93
CA LYS A 51 2.69 -5.20 11.49
C LYS A 51 3.03 -6.20 10.40
N LEU A 52 2.14 -6.42 9.42
CA LEU A 52 2.40 -7.29 8.27
C LEU A 52 3.60 -6.78 7.46
N ILE A 53 3.64 -5.49 7.11
CA ILE A 53 4.80 -4.89 6.41
C ILE A 53 6.10 -5.12 7.19
N GLY A 54 6.12 -4.74 8.48
CA GLY A 54 7.31 -4.82 9.31
C GLY A 54 7.77 -6.27 9.55
N LEU A 55 6.87 -7.13 10.02
CA LEU A 55 7.19 -8.51 10.37
C LEU A 55 7.53 -9.36 9.15
N SER A 56 6.94 -9.10 7.98
CA SER A 56 7.34 -9.79 6.75
C SER A 56 8.77 -9.46 6.31
N TYR A 57 9.29 -8.28 6.63
CA TYR A 57 10.68 -7.92 6.34
C TYR A 57 11.66 -8.60 7.28
N TYR A 58 11.37 -8.58 8.58
CA TYR A 58 12.32 -9.01 9.61
C TYR A 58 12.27 -10.50 9.95
N LEU A 59 11.20 -11.21 9.59
CA LEU A 59 11.02 -12.62 9.94
C LEU A 59 11.12 -13.52 8.71
N ASP A 60 11.59 -14.75 8.96
CA ASP A 60 11.37 -15.86 8.03
C ASP A 60 9.86 -16.03 7.76
N SER A 61 9.51 -16.22 6.48
CA SER A 61 8.13 -16.24 5.99
C SER A 61 7.30 -17.41 6.50
N ASP A 62 7.93 -18.47 7.04
CA ASP A 62 7.29 -19.62 7.68
C ASP A 62 7.44 -19.60 9.22
N LYS A 63 8.06 -18.57 9.80
CA LYS A 63 8.20 -18.42 11.25
C LYS A 63 6.83 -18.44 11.93
N GLN A 64 6.75 -19.23 13.00
CA GLN A 64 5.65 -19.19 13.96
C GLN A 64 6.13 -18.58 15.27
N TRP A 65 5.25 -17.85 15.95
CA TRP A 65 5.51 -17.31 17.28
C TRP A 65 4.25 -17.29 18.14
N ARG A 66 4.44 -17.06 19.44
CA ARG A 66 3.34 -16.88 20.39
C ARG A 66 3.27 -15.43 20.82
N SER A 67 2.09 -14.82 20.73
CA SER A 67 1.84 -13.48 21.28
C SER A 67 1.66 -13.52 22.80
N ASN A 68 1.69 -12.37 23.44
CA ASN A 68 1.58 -12.25 24.90
C ASN A 68 0.19 -12.64 25.47
N ASP A 69 -0.82 -12.82 24.62
CA ASP A 69 -2.13 -13.38 24.96
C ASP A 69 -2.20 -14.90 24.72
N GLY A 70 -1.06 -15.54 24.42
CA GLY A 70 -0.94 -16.98 24.24
C GLY A 70 -1.32 -17.49 22.86
N LYS A 71 -1.81 -16.65 21.94
CA LYS A 71 -2.20 -17.07 20.57
C LYS A 71 -0.96 -17.37 19.73
N VAL A 72 -1.08 -18.36 18.85
CA VAL A 72 -0.04 -18.67 17.85
C VAL A 72 -0.28 -17.82 16.60
N TRP A 73 0.81 -17.25 16.09
CA TRP A 73 0.85 -16.38 14.92
C TRP A 73 1.89 -16.86 13.92
N SER A 74 1.65 -16.51 12.67
CA SER A 74 2.55 -16.65 11.53
C SER A 74 2.25 -15.51 10.55
N ILE A 75 3.13 -15.26 9.58
CA ILE A 75 2.83 -14.30 8.51
C ILE A 75 1.58 -14.72 7.73
N GLN A 76 1.38 -16.04 7.50
CA GLN A 76 0.14 -16.54 6.88
C GLN A 76 -1.11 -16.19 7.67
N LYS A 77 -1.06 -16.27 9.02
CA LYS A 77 -2.19 -15.85 9.86
C LYS A 77 -2.42 -14.35 9.79
N LEU A 78 -1.36 -13.52 9.76
CA LEU A 78 -1.50 -12.07 9.55
C LEU A 78 -2.21 -11.77 8.21
N ILE A 79 -1.78 -12.44 7.14
CA ILE A 79 -2.42 -12.31 5.81
C ILE A 79 -3.89 -12.73 5.89
N GLN A 80 -4.20 -13.85 6.54
CA GLN A 80 -5.57 -14.35 6.70
C GLN A 80 -6.48 -13.34 7.43
N GLU A 81 -6.03 -12.78 8.55
CA GLU A 81 -6.76 -11.79 9.34
C GLU A 81 -6.98 -10.49 8.56
N GLU A 82 -5.99 -10.05 7.79
CA GLU A 82 -6.11 -8.85 6.96
C GLU A 82 -7.03 -9.09 5.75
N LEU A 83 -6.95 -10.26 5.10
CA LEU A 83 -7.82 -10.61 3.95
C LEU A 83 -9.30 -10.75 4.35
N ALA A 84 -9.60 -10.93 5.64
CA ALA A 84 -10.97 -10.93 6.15
C ALA A 84 -11.56 -9.52 6.29
N GLN A 85 -10.77 -8.47 6.07
CA GLN A 85 -11.18 -7.07 6.24
C GLN A 85 -11.31 -6.35 4.88
N PRO A 86 -12.27 -5.42 4.72
CA PRO A 86 -12.55 -4.79 3.43
C PRO A 86 -11.48 -3.77 3.01
N ILE A 87 -11.14 -3.72 1.72
CA ILE A 87 -10.25 -2.68 1.15
C ILE A 87 -11.02 -1.37 0.97
N VAL A 88 -12.17 -1.42 0.29
CA VAL A 88 -13.02 -0.26 0.00
C VAL A 88 -13.56 0.34 1.30
N GLY A 89 -13.55 1.67 1.41
CA GLY A 89 -13.94 2.39 2.62
C GLY A 89 -12.87 2.45 3.73
N SER A 90 -11.71 1.81 3.53
CA SER A 90 -10.58 1.94 4.46
C SER A 90 -9.83 3.27 4.29
N ALA A 91 -9.07 3.67 5.32
CA ALA A 91 -8.21 4.85 5.27
C ALA A 91 -7.25 4.78 4.07
N CYS A 92 -7.01 5.93 3.44
CA CYS A 92 -6.16 6.05 2.24
C CYS A 92 -6.57 5.10 1.10
N GLY A 93 -7.88 4.79 1.00
CA GLY A 93 -8.41 3.88 0.00
C GLY A 93 -7.95 2.44 0.15
N GLY A 94 -7.42 2.03 1.30
CA GLY A 94 -6.95 0.65 1.54
C GLY A 94 -5.64 0.28 0.84
N THR A 95 -4.95 1.22 0.19
CA THR A 95 -3.66 0.96 -0.48
C THR A 95 -2.58 0.46 0.48
N HIS A 96 -2.60 0.87 1.75
CA HIS A 96 -1.68 0.35 2.76
C HIS A 96 -1.86 -1.15 3.01
N ARG A 97 -3.10 -1.66 3.00
CA ARG A 97 -3.35 -3.10 3.16
C ARG A 97 -2.83 -3.87 1.96
N LEU A 98 -3.06 -3.35 0.75
CA LEU A 98 -2.48 -3.90 -0.47
C LEU A 98 -0.94 -3.89 -0.42
N MET A 99 -0.34 -2.81 0.08
CA MET A 99 1.11 -2.73 0.32
C MET A 99 1.58 -3.81 1.29
N GLY A 100 0.84 -4.07 2.37
CA GLY A 100 1.13 -5.15 3.32
C GLY A 100 1.21 -6.53 2.68
N TYR A 101 0.23 -6.87 1.83
CA TYR A 101 0.27 -8.13 1.08
C TYR A 101 1.44 -8.18 0.10
N SER A 102 1.65 -7.11 -0.68
CA SER A 102 2.77 -7.03 -1.62
C SER A 102 4.11 -7.24 -0.92
N PHE A 103 4.28 -6.66 0.28
CA PHE A 103 5.50 -6.82 1.08
C PHE A 103 5.71 -8.28 1.50
N ALA A 104 4.66 -8.92 2.04
CA ALA A 104 4.70 -10.31 2.47
C ALA A 104 5.02 -11.28 1.32
N ILE A 105 4.39 -11.07 0.16
CA ILE A 105 4.62 -11.88 -1.04
C ILE A 105 6.06 -11.67 -1.54
N LYS A 106 6.51 -10.42 -1.67
CA LYS A 106 7.86 -10.10 -2.13
C LYS A 106 8.93 -10.74 -1.25
N GLN A 107 8.78 -10.63 0.08
CA GLN A 107 9.73 -11.22 1.01
C GLN A 107 9.75 -12.75 0.92
N ARG A 108 8.59 -13.39 0.73
CA ARG A 108 8.53 -14.84 0.52
C ARG A 108 9.25 -15.28 -0.75
N VAL A 109 9.05 -14.56 -1.85
CA VAL A 109 9.76 -14.83 -3.12
C VAL A 109 11.27 -14.64 -2.97
N LEU A 110 11.70 -13.55 -2.31
CA LEU A 110 13.12 -13.31 -2.02
C LEU A 110 13.75 -14.39 -1.16
N GLN A 111 12.98 -15.05 -0.30
CA GLN A 111 13.41 -16.20 0.50
C GLN A 111 13.39 -17.53 -0.29
N GLY A 112 13.04 -17.51 -1.59
CA GLY A 112 12.97 -18.71 -2.43
C GLY A 112 11.81 -19.66 -2.08
N GLN A 113 10.82 -19.18 -1.31
CA GLN A 113 9.71 -20.00 -0.83
C GLN A 113 8.51 -19.97 -1.80
N PRO A 114 7.81 -21.09 -2.00
CA PRO A 114 6.69 -21.15 -2.93
C PRO A 114 5.48 -20.36 -2.42
N LEU A 115 4.77 -19.68 -3.32
CA LEU A 115 3.51 -19.02 -2.99
C LEU A 115 2.40 -20.06 -2.88
N GLN A 116 2.06 -20.43 -1.65
CA GLN A 116 1.01 -21.40 -1.31
C GLN A 116 0.12 -20.88 -0.17
N GLY A 117 -1.02 -21.52 0.05
CA GLY A 117 -1.93 -21.16 1.14
C GLY A 117 -2.35 -19.69 1.09
N GLN A 118 -2.17 -18.98 2.22
CA GLN A 118 -2.57 -17.57 2.32
C GLN A 118 -1.72 -16.63 1.44
N TYR A 119 -0.46 -16.97 1.17
CA TYR A 119 0.37 -16.19 0.25
C TYR A 119 -0.15 -16.25 -1.19
N LEU A 120 -0.54 -17.44 -1.66
CA LEU A 120 -1.14 -17.59 -2.99
C LEU A 120 -2.48 -16.84 -3.10
N ARG A 121 -3.30 -16.91 -2.04
CA ARG A 121 -4.56 -16.17 -1.98
C ARG A 121 -4.33 -14.66 -2.05
N ALA A 122 -3.36 -14.14 -1.30
CA ALA A 122 -2.97 -12.73 -1.34
C ALA A 122 -2.42 -12.31 -2.71
N ALA A 123 -1.61 -13.16 -3.37
CA ALA A 123 -1.09 -12.86 -4.71
C ALA A 123 -2.21 -12.73 -5.75
N LYS A 124 -3.17 -13.65 -5.75
CA LYS A 124 -4.37 -13.56 -6.62
C LYS A 124 -5.16 -12.28 -6.34
N PHE A 125 -5.39 -11.99 -5.07
CA PHE A 125 -6.08 -10.77 -4.63
C PHE A 125 -5.38 -9.49 -5.11
N ILE A 126 -4.05 -9.44 -4.99
CA ILE A 126 -3.24 -8.30 -5.44
C ILE A 126 -3.33 -8.12 -6.95
N ASN A 127 -3.27 -9.19 -7.75
CA ASN A 127 -3.45 -9.09 -9.21
C ASN A 127 -4.79 -8.48 -9.60
N GLU A 128 -5.89 -8.90 -8.95
CA GLU A 128 -7.21 -8.33 -9.23
C GLU A 128 -7.24 -6.82 -8.97
N PHE A 129 -6.61 -6.36 -7.89
CA PHE A 129 -6.51 -4.93 -7.59
C PHE A 129 -5.55 -4.17 -8.52
N ILE A 130 -4.48 -4.80 -9.02
CA ILE A 130 -3.59 -4.19 -10.01
C ILE A 130 -4.38 -3.88 -11.29
N GLU A 131 -5.07 -4.90 -11.82
CA GLU A 131 -5.90 -4.75 -13.01
C GLU A 131 -7.00 -3.71 -12.81
N TYR A 132 -7.64 -3.71 -11.64
CA TYR A 132 -8.65 -2.72 -11.33
C TYR A 132 -8.10 -1.30 -11.27
N THR A 133 -6.92 -1.11 -10.68
CA THR A 133 -6.27 0.20 -10.59
C THR A 133 -6.03 0.80 -11.96
N TRP A 134 -5.61 -0.02 -12.93
CA TRP A 134 -5.42 0.45 -14.30
C TRP A 134 -6.72 0.89 -14.97
N GLN A 135 -7.84 0.23 -14.66
CA GLN A 135 -9.16 0.66 -15.14
C GLN A 135 -9.58 2.01 -14.53
N LEU A 136 -9.07 2.35 -13.36
CA LEU A 136 -9.36 3.59 -12.63
C LEU A 136 -8.47 4.77 -13.05
N GLN A 137 -7.55 4.60 -14.00
CA GLN A 137 -6.73 5.69 -14.50
C GLN A 137 -7.53 6.63 -15.40
N ASN A 138 -7.38 7.93 -15.16
CA ASN A 138 -7.97 9.01 -15.93
C ASN A 138 -7.13 9.36 -17.18
N PRO A 139 -7.71 10.05 -18.18
CA PRO A 139 -6.98 10.41 -19.40
C PRO A 139 -5.71 11.25 -19.18
N ASP A 140 -5.70 12.08 -18.13
CA ASP A 140 -4.57 12.93 -17.73
C ASP A 140 -3.48 12.18 -16.94
N GLY A 141 -3.64 10.86 -16.74
CA GLY A 141 -2.70 10.01 -16.02
C GLY A 141 -2.96 9.89 -14.53
N SER A 142 -3.82 10.73 -13.94
CA SER A 142 -4.20 10.62 -12.54
C SER A 142 -5.00 9.33 -12.29
N PHE A 143 -4.98 8.82 -11.07
CA PHE A 143 -5.91 7.75 -10.66
C PHE A 143 -7.21 8.32 -10.12
N SER A 144 -8.20 7.43 -9.95
CA SER A 144 -9.53 7.78 -9.47
C SER A 144 -9.48 8.59 -8.17
N THR A 145 -10.23 9.68 -8.14
CA THR A 145 -10.42 10.47 -6.91
C THR A 145 -11.36 9.81 -5.91
N ASN A 146 -12.02 8.72 -6.31
CA ASN A 146 -12.88 7.86 -5.48
C ASN A 146 -12.17 6.54 -5.11
N TRP A 147 -10.82 6.53 -5.04
CA TRP A 147 -10.03 5.33 -4.72
C TRP A 147 -10.52 4.08 -5.47
N PHE A 148 -10.76 2.98 -4.75
CA PHE A 148 -11.33 1.73 -5.24
C PHE A 148 -12.86 1.66 -5.08
N GLU A 149 -13.54 2.73 -4.63
CA GLU A 149 -15.01 2.76 -4.66
C GLU A 149 -15.55 2.78 -6.09
N GLY A 150 -14.79 3.35 -7.03
CA GLY A 150 -15.15 3.42 -8.44
C GLY A 150 -14.41 4.51 -9.19
N ARG A 151 -14.84 4.80 -10.42
CA ARG A 151 -14.25 5.88 -11.23
C ARG A 151 -14.54 7.25 -10.60
N GLY A 152 -13.56 8.16 -10.66
CA GLY A 152 -13.65 9.50 -10.11
C GLY A 152 -12.59 10.41 -10.74
N ASN A 153 -12.97 11.63 -11.10
CA ASN A 153 -12.07 12.60 -11.71
C ASN A 153 -12.44 14.01 -11.28
N GLU A 154 -12.49 14.25 -9.96
CA GLU A 154 -12.82 15.59 -9.46
C GLU A 154 -11.72 16.62 -9.77
N PRO A 155 -12.06 17.91 -9.96
CA PRO A 155 -11.10 18.93 -10.36
C PRO A 155 -10.08 19.31 -9.28
N ASN A 156 -10.25 18.84 -8.04
CA ASN A 156 -9.33 19.14 -6.95
C ASN A 156 -7.97 18.45 -7.17
N VAL A 157 -6.95 19.25 -7.47
CA VAL A 157 -5.58 18.77 -7.73
C VAL A 157 -4.97 18.08 -6.52
N GLU A 158 -5.19 18.60 -5.30
CA GLU A 158 -4.69 17.98 -4.07
C GLU A 158 -5.26 16.58 -3.90
N ARG A 159 -6.55 16.38 -4.16
CA ARG A 159 -7.16 15.06 -4.14
C ARG A 159 -6.57 14.14 -5.19
N LYS A 160 -6.40 14.61 -6.43
CA LYS A 160 -5.81 13.81 -7.50
C LYS A 160 -4.37 13.40 -7.16
N VAL A 161 -3.56 14.33 -6.65
CA VAL A 161 -2.19 14.03 -6.18
C VAL A 161 -2.23 13.02 -5.04
N GLN A 162 -3.15 13.17 -4.08
CA GLN A 162 -3.33 12.24 -2.98
C GLN A 162 -3.60 10.83 -3.49
N THR A 163 -4.65 10.62 -4.28
CA THR A 163 -5.02 9.27 -4.73
C THR A 163 -3.99 8.70 -5.70
N THR A 164 -3.48 9.53 -6.61
CA THR A 164 -2.47 9.10 -7.59
C THR A 164 -1.16 8.69 -6.92
N GLY A 165 -0.67 9.48 -5.96
CA GLY A 165 0.55 9.16 -5.22
C GLY A 165 0.45 7.82 -4.48
N HIS A 166 -0.63 7.58 -3.75
CA HIS A 166 -0.83 6.33 -3.01
C HIS A 166 -0.99 5.11 -3.92
N MET A 167 -1.81 5.21 -4.97
CA MET A 167 -2.07 4.07 -5.85
C MET A 167 -0.84 3.76 -6.70
N LEU A 168 -0.14 4.79 -7.20
CA LEU A 168 1.08 4.60 -7.98
C LEU A 168 2.25 4.08 -7.14
N GLU A 169 2.42 4.57 -5.90
CA GLU A 169 3.45 4.04 -4.99
C GLU A 169 3.27 2.53 -4.78
N TRP A 170 2.03 2.09 -4.50
CA TRP A 170 1.73 0.67 -4.33
C TRP A 170 1.94 -0.13 -5.63
N LEU A 171 1.47 0.38 -6.77
CA LEU A 171 1.71 -0.25 -8.06
C LEU A 171 3.22 -0.40 -8.33
N LEU A 172 4.00 0.67 -8.23
CA LEU A 172 5.44 0.64 -8.47
C LEU A 172 6.20 -0.26 -7.51
N PHE A 173 5.67 -0.53 -6.33
CA PHE A 173 6.25 -1.52 -5.42
C PHE A 173 5.97 -2.97 -5.88
N THR A 174 4.87 -3.20 -6.60
CA THR A 174 4.25 -4.53 -6.81
C THR A 174 4.32 -5.04 -8.25
N VAL A 175 4.17 -4.18 -9.26
CA VAL A 175 4.08 -4.58 -10.66
C VAL A 175 5.42 -5.06 -11.21
N SER A 176 5.40 -5.79 -12.33
CA SER A 176 6.63 -6.26 -13.00
C SER A 176 7.47 -5.10 -13.55
N ASP A 177 8.72 -5.41 -13.90
CA ASP A 177 9.61 -4.47 -14.58
C ASP A 177 9.11 -4.07 -15.97
N THR A 178 8.40 -4.96 -16.66
CA THR A 178 7.71 -4.65 -17.93
C THR A 178 6.66 -3.56 -17.71
N ASP A 179 5.88 -3.66 -16.63
CA ASP A 179 4.84 -2.68 -16.32
C ASP A 179 5.41 -1.31 -15.93
N VAL A 180 6.59 -1.28 -15.29
CA VAL A 180 7.30 -0.02 -14.96
C VAL A 180 7.54 0.81 -16.21
N LYS A 181 7.92 0.18 -17.33
CA LYS A 181 8.16 0.86 -18.62
C LYS A 181 6.87 1.14 -19.41
N SER A 182 5.70 0.83 -18.86
CA SER A 182 4.44 0.98 -19.58
C SER A 182 4.02 2.45 -19.72
N ARG A 183 3.31 2.76 -20.83
CA ARG A 183 2.74 4.10 -21.05
C ARG A 183 1.76 4.53 -19.94
N ARG A 184 1.12 3.57 -19.24
CA ARG A 184 0.21 3.85 -18.12
C ARG A 184 0.98 4.38 -16.92
N VAL A 185 2.13 3.78 -16.60
CA VAL A 185 3.03 4.29 -15.55
C VAL A 185 3.57 5.65 -15.92
N GLU A 186 4.09 5.82 -17.15
CA GLU A 186 4.62 7.11 -17.62
C GLU A 186 3.60 8.24 -17.45
N LYS A 187 2.35 8.03 -17.86
CA LYS A 187 1.29 9.05 -17.68
C LYS A 187 1.05 9.43 -16.22
N ALA A 188 1.09 8.46 -15.30
CA ALA A 188 0.92 8.74 -13.88
C ALA A 188 2.12 9.51 -13.31
N ILE A 189 3.33 9.20 -13.78
CA ILE A 189 4.55 9.94 -13.46
C ILE A 189 4.51 11.37 -14.00
N ASP A 190 4.13 11.55 -15.28
CA ASP A 190 3.95 12.86 -15.90
C ASP A 190 2.96 13.71 -15.10
N PHE A 191 1.83 13.13 -14.68
CA PHE A 191 0.86 13.80 -13.82
C PHE A 191 1.46 14.24 -12.48
N LEU A 192 2.18 13.36 -11.78
CA LEU A 192 2.78 13.69 -10.48
C LEU A 192 3.90 14.74 -10.62
N MET A 193 4.73 14.65 -11.65
CA MET A 193 5.78 15.64 -11.93
C MET A 193 5.18 17.02 -12.22
N ALA A 194 4.18 17.09 -13.10
CA ALA A 194 3.52 18.36 -13.44
C ALA A 194 2.82 19.03 -12.25
N ASN A 195 2.46 18.27 -11.22
CA ASN A 195 1.78 18.82 -10.04
C ASN A 195 2.73 19.05 -8.86
N ILE A 196 3.61 18.12 -8.53
CA ILE A 196 4.53 18.24 -7.38
C ILE A 196 5.77 19.06 -7.72
N TYR A 197 6.40 18.81 -8.88
CA TYR A 197 7.66 19.47 -9.26
C TYR A 197 7.43 20.89 -9.78
N ASP A 198 6.51 21.04 -10.74
CA ASP A 198 6.25 22.36 -11.35
C ASP A 198 5.60 23.32 -10.36
N ASN A 199 4.79 22.80 -9.42
CA ASN A 199 4.17 23.58 -8.34
C ASN A 199 4.85 23.36 -6.98
N ARG A 200 6.17 23.16 -6.96
CA ARG A 200 6.95 22.96 -5.71
C ARG A 200 6.84 24.09 -4.67
N GLN A 201 6.33 25.25 -5.07
CA GLN A 201 6.09 26.40 -4.17
C GLN A 201 4.78 26.27 -3.38
N LEU A 202 3.86 25.39 -3.81
CA LEU A 202 2.62 25.14 -3.08
C LEU A 202 2.92 24.37 -1.79
N LYS A 203 2.20 24.73 -0.72
CA LYS A 203 2.26 24.01 0.56
C LYS A 203 1.36 22.78 0.49
N TRP A 204 1.91 21.70 -0.05
CA TRP A 204 1.23 20.40 -0.06
C TRP A 204 1.09 19.82 1.35
N PRO A 205 -0.05 19.17 1.67
CA PRO A 205 -0.15 18.41 2.90
C PRO A 205 0.88 17.27 2.90
N ILE A 206 1.41 16.94 4.08
CA ILE A 206 2.56 16.04 4.23
C ILE A 206 2.30 14.63 3.68
N GLY A 207 1.06 14.12 3.83
CA GLY A 207 0.67 12.80 3.34
C GLY A 207 0.69 12.70 1.81
N PRO A 208 -0.18 13.44 1.08
CA PRO A 208 -0.19 13.49 -0.38
C PRO A 208 1.20 13.72 -0.99
N ARG A 209 1.96 14.68 -0.44
CA ARG A 209 3.33 14.96 -0.91
C ARG A 209 4.26 13.77 -0.71
N GLY A 210 4.29 13.19 0.49
CA GLY A 210 5.17 12.07 0.81
C GLY A 210 4.92 10.84 -0.07
N HIS A 211 3.65 10.49 -0.31
CA HIS A 211 3.32 9.36 -1.20
C HIS A 211 3.67 9.65 -2.67
N ALA A 212 3.45 10.87 -3.15
CA ALA A 212 3.83 11.26 -4.50
C ALA A 212 5.36 11.24 -4.71
N GLU A 213 6.12 11.86 -3.80
CA GLU A 213 7.59 11.86 -3.83
C GLU A 213 8.15 10.43 -3.75
N ARG A 214 7.55 9.58 -2.92
CA ARG A 214 7.97 8.19 -2.81
C ARG A 214 7.66 7.36 -4.06
N ALA A 215 6.51 7.57 -4.70
CA ALA A 215 6.22 6.96 -6.00
C ALA A 215 7.27 7.37 -7.05
N LEU A 216 7.60 8.66 -7.14
CA LEU A 216 8.62 9.17 -8.07
C LEU A 216 10.01 8.56 -7.78
N ALA A 217 10.40 8.47 -6.51
CA ALA A 217 11.67 7.87 -6.11
C ALA A 217 11.74 6.37 -6.44
N LEU A 218 10.66 5.62 -6.21
CA LEU A 218 10.56 4.20 -6.57
C LEU A 218 10.65 4.00 -8.08
N TYR A 219 9.93 4.81 -8.86
CA TYR A 219 10.00 4.77 -10.32
C TYR A 219 11.41 5.04 -10.83
N HIS A 220 12.04 6.12 -10.35
CA HIS A 220 13.38 6.49 -10.76
C HIS A 220 14.39 5.37 -10.45
N LYS A 221 14.33 4.80 -9.25
CA LYS A 221 15.19 3.67 -8.87
C LYS A 221 14.99 2.48 -9.81
N ARG A 222 13.76 1.98 -9.93
CA ARG A 222 13.48 0.80 -10.77
C ARG A 222 13.83 1.01 -12.23
N LEU A 223 13.52 2.18 -12.79
CA LEU A 223 13.87 2.50 -14.17
C LEU A 223 15.39 2.56 -14.37
N SER A 224 16.12 3.15 -13.41
CA SER A 224 17.59 3.22 -13.49
C SER A 224 18.21 1.83 -13.45
N ASP A 225 17.75 0.97 -12.54
CA ASP A 225 18.18 -0.42 -12.44
C ASP A 225 17.96 -1.13 -13.80
N LEU A 226 16.77 -1.01 -14.38
CA LEU A 226 16.38 -1.60 -15.67
C LEU A 226 17.07 -1.03 -16.93
N LEU A 227 17.71 0.13 -16.81
CA LEU A 227 18.52 0.72 -17.88
C LEU A 227 20.02 0.40 -17.72
N SER A 228 20.43 -0.01 -16.51
CA SER A 228 21.81 -0.36 -16.19
C SER A 228 22.14 -1.84 -16.43
N GLU A 229 21.15 -2.72 -16.56
CA GLU A 229 21.37 -4.13 -16.87
C GLU A 229 21.92 -4.33 -18.31
N PRO A 230 23.06 -5.03 -18.49
CA PRO A 230 23.62 -5.32 -19.80
C PRO A 230 22.66 -6.16 -20.66
N GLN A 231 22.51 -5.81 -21.94
CA GLN A 231 21.59 -6.48 -22.88
C GLN A 231 21.98 -7.92 -23.28
N ASP A 232 23.08 -8.47 -22.75
CA ASP A 232 23.64 -9.76 -23.19
C ASP A 232 23.03 -11.00 -22.51
N GLU A 233 22.14 -10.85 -21.52
CA GLU A 233 21.39 -11.98 -20.92
C GLU A 233 19.92 -12.02 -21.37
N ALA A 234 19.67 -11.78 -22.66
CA ALA A 234 18.39 -12.09 -23.30
C ALA A 234 18.19 -13.62 -23.48
N SER A 235 18.42 -14.40 -22.42
CA SER A 235 18.01 -15.80 -22.32
C SER A 235 17.23 -16.00 -21.02
N ALA A 236 15.89 -15.98 -21.15
CA ALA A 236 14.94 -16.45 -20.16
C ALA A 236 15.07 -15.86 -18.72
N SER A 237 15.10 -14.53 -18.58
CA SER A 237 14.66 -13.95 -17.31
C SER A 237 13.14 -14.12 -17.23
N GLU A 238 12.66 -15.10 -16.47
CA GLU A 238 11.25 -15.16 -16.08
C GLU A 238 10.86 -13.79 -15.52
N SER A 239 9.93 -13.12 -16.19
CA SER A 239 9.33 -11.88 -15.72
C SER A 239 8.66 -12.17 -14.38
N THR A 240 9.37 -11.92 -13.28
CA THR A 240 8.88 -12.13 -11.93
C THR A 240 7.90 -11.00 -11.61
N ASN A 241 6.69 -11.16 -12.13
CA ASN A 241 5.52 -10.56 -11.49
C ASN A 241 5.57 -10.98 -10.01
N ILE A 242 5.62 -10.03 -9.07
CA ILE A 242 5.52 -10.32 -7.62
C ILE A 242 4.26 -11.16 -7.36
N ALA A 243 3.21 -10.98 -8.17
CA ALA A 243 1.95 -11.69 -8.10
C ALA A 243 1.76 -12.76 -9.20
N GLY A 244 2.79 -13.08 -9.98
CA GLY A 244 2.72 -14.00 -11.13
C GLY A 244 3.91 -14.93 -11.25
N GLY A 245 4.32 -15.56 -10.15
CA GLY A 245 5.01 -16.85 -10.25
C GLY A 245 4.10 -17.84 -10.99
N THR A 246 4.65 -18.57 -11.94
CA THR A 246 3.97 -19.48 -12.86
C THR A 246 2.94 -20.34 -12.11
N LEU A 247 1.65 -20.06 -12.32
CA LEU A 247 0.55 -20.78 -11.72
C LEU A 247 0.45 -22.17 -12.36
N ASN A 248 1.19 -23.15 -11.83
CA ASN A 248 0.93 -24.56 -12.15
C ASN A 248 -0.40 -24.95 -11.52
N ASN A 249 -1.38 -25.21 -12.39
CA ASN A 249 -2.78 -25.54 -12.10
C ASN A 249 -2.96 -26.98 -11.58
N ALA A 250 -2.23 -27.35 -10.53
CA ALA A 250 -2.48 -28.58 -9.78
C ALA A 250 -2.69 -28.21 -8.31
N ASP A 251 -3.80 -28.67 -7.73
CA ASP A 251 -4.20 -28.51 -6.33
C ASP A 251 -4.88 -27.17 -5.96
N ALA A 252 -6.04 -26.91 -6.58
CA ALA A 252 -6.97 -25.89 -6.11
C ALA A 252 -8.28 -26.52 -5.60
N VAL A 253 -8.29 -26.98 -4.35
CA VAL A 253 -9.52 -27.09 -3.54
C VAL A 253 -9.32 -26.30 -2.26
N ILE A 254 -9.43 -24.97 -2.37
CA ILE A 254 -9.54 -24.07 -1.22
C ILE A 254 -10.64 -23.07 -1.56
N ALA A 255 -11.55 -22.83 -0.61
CA ALA A 255 -12.70 -21.95 -0.74
C ALA A 255 -12.32 -20.62 -1.40
N GLN A 256 -13.02 -20.28 -2.49
CA GLN A 256 -12.83 -19.02 -3.19
C GLN A 256 -13.17 -17.86 -2.25
N PRO A 257 -12.32 -16.81 -2.15
CA PRO A 257 -12.75 -15.58 -1.54
C PRO A 257 -13.94 -15.01 -2.33
N GLN A 258 -14.96 -14.53 -1.62
CA GLN A 258 -15.95 -13.64 -2.24
C GLN A 258 -15.18 -12.47 -2.86
N SER A 259 -15.39 -12.23 -4.16
CA SER A 259 -14.80 -11.09 -4.89
C SER A 259 -14.92 -9.82 -4.05
N ALA A 260 -13.78 -9.27 -3.60
CA ALA A 260 -13.74 -8.00 -2.87
C ALA A 260 -13.92 -6.78 -3.79
N MET A 261 -14.01 -7.03 -5.10
CA MET A 261 -14.31 -6.01 -6.10
C MET A 261 -15.76 -5.53 -5.93
N PRO A 262 -16.01 -4.22 -5.92
CA PRO A 262 -17.37 -3.69 -5.81
C PRO A 262 -18.25 -4.22 -6.96
N GLN A 263 -19.39 -4.84 -6.61
CA GLN A 263 -20.39 -5.26 -7.57
C GLN A 263 -21.03 -4.01 -8.21
N GLY A 264 -20.55 -3.63 -9.39
CA GLY A 264 -21.04 -2.44 -10.11
C GLY A 264 -20.23 -2.05 -11.34
N ALA A 265 -19.03 -2.60 -11.55
CA ALA A 265 -18.16 -2.22 -12.67
C ALA A 265 -18.57 -2.79 -14.04
N ASN A 266 -19.74 -3.44 -14.15
CA ASN A 266 -20.21 -4.02 -15.40
C ASN A 266 -21.67 -3.61 -15.65
N ARG A 267 -21.89 -2.42 -16.25
CA ARG A 267 -23.06 -2.09 -17.10
C ARG A 267 -22.95 -0.70 -17.73
N ASN A 268 -23.28 -0.66 -19.01
CA ASN A 268 -23.38 0.52 -19.88
C ASN A 268 -24.45 1.53 -19.42
N ALA A 269 -24.17 2.79 -19.77
CA ALA A 269 -25.07 3.90 -20.13
C ALA A 269 -25.97 4.58 -19.07
N SER A 270 -25.67 5.87 -18.90
CA SER A 270 -26.58 7.04 -18.76
C SER A 270 -27.71 7.01 -17.73
N THR A 271 -27.60 7.88 -16.72
CA THR A 271 -28.65 8.85 -16.34
C THR A 271 -28.10 9.87 -15.33
N THR A 272 -28.57 11.10 -15.47
CA THR A 272 -28.21 12.36 -14.77
C THR A 272 -28.42 12.28 -13.25
N PRO A 273 -27.61 12.95 -12.40
CA PRO A 273 -27.75 12.84 -10.95
C PRO A 273 -28.73 13.88 -10.39
N ASN A 274 -29.59 13.42 -9.46
CA ASN A 274 -30.40 14.29 -8.63
C ASN A 274 -29.71 14.58 -7.29
N ASN A 275 -29.69 15.87 -7.00
CA ASN A 275 -29.25 16.61 -5.82
C ASN A 275 -29.52 15.94 -4.45
N THR A 276 -28.48 15.74 -3.63
CA THR A 276 -28.65 15.67 -2.16
C THR A 276 -27.52 16.41 -1.45
N GLN A 277 -27.92 17.39 -0.65
CA GLN A 277 -27.12 18.35 0.09
C GLN A 277 -26.31 17.69 1.22
N TYR A 278 -24.99 17.96 1.28
CA TYR A 278 -24.20 17.74 2.47
C TYR A 278 -24.26 18.96 3.39
N ARG A 279 -24.79 18.76 4.61
CA ARG A 279 -24.73 19.72 5.72
C ARG A 279 -23.30 19.84 6.23
N THR A 280 -22.78 21.07 6.22
CA THR A 280 -21.54 21.47 6.88
C THR A 280 -21.84 21.80 8.35
N ASN A 281 -21.14 21.16 9.29
CA ASN A 281 -21.13 21.59 10.69
C ASN A 281 -19.96 22.55 10.92
N SER A 282 -20.32 23.70 11.47
CA SER A 282 -19.54 24.92 11.63
C SER A 282 -18.66 24.92 12.88
N ALA A 283 -17.56 25.65 12.74
CA ALA A 283 -16.50 25.86 13.71
C ALA A 283 -16.96 26.48 15.05
N GLN A 284 -16.36 25.99 16.14
CA GLN A 284 -16.44 26.61 17.47
C GLN A 284 -15.64 27.93 17.50
N ARG A 285 -16.32 29.02 17.89
CA ARG A 285 -15.74 30.32 18.20
C ARG A 285 -15.05 30.30 19.56
N VAL A 286 -13.78 30.70 19.61
CA VAL A 286 -13.03 31.05 20.81
C VAL A 286 -13.47 32.43 21.30
N ASN A 287 -13.97 32.52 22.53
CA ASN A 287 -14.43 33.76 23.16
C ASN A 287 -13.28 34.40 23.95
N ARG A 288 -12.85 35.61 23.56
CA ARG A 288 -11.79 36.38 24.25
C ARG A 288 -12.44 37.26 25.32
N GLN A 289 -12.12 37.03 26.59
CA GLN A 289 -12.54 37.90 27.70
C GLN A 289 -11.75 39.21 27.72
N VAL A 290 -12.47 40.33 27.81
CA VAL A 290 -11.95 41.68 28.02
C VAL A 290 -12.09 42.02 29.51
N ARG A 291 -11.00 42.42 30.17
CA ARG A 291 -11.00 42.97 31.55
C ARG A 291 -11.54 44.41 31.57
N PRO A 292 -12.28 44.84 32.60
CA PRO A 292 -12.62 46.24 32.76
C PRO A 292 -11.52 47.01 33.52
N ARG A 293 -11.36 48.28 33.16
CA ARG A 293 -10.61 49.29 33.92
C ARG A 293 -11.51 49.93 34.97
N ARG A 294 -11.17 49.79 36.24
CA ARG A 294 -10.85 50.87 37.20
C ARG A 294 -10.48 50.24 38.52
#